data_AF-A0A3B9JCD5-F1
#
_entry.id   AF-A0A3B9JCD5-F1
#
_cell.length_a   1.000
_cell.length_b   1.000
_cell.length_c   1.000
_cell.angle_alpha   90.00
_cell.angle_beta   90.00
_cell.angle_gamma   90.00
#
_symmetry.space_group_name_H-M   'P 1'
#
loop_
_entity.id
_entity.type
_entity.pdbx_description
1 polymer ?
#
loop_
_entity_poly.entity_id
_entity_poly.type
_entity_poly.pdbx_seq_one_letter_code
_entity_poly.pdbx_strand_id
1 'polypeptide(L)'
;MTFKIKFGTDGWRGVIAEEYTFDNVRRCAQGYASYMLEQGNAGKWIVVGFDMRFGSENFAASVAEVLAGNGFKVYLTDSATPT
;
A
#
# COMPACT_ATOMS: atom_id res chain seq x y z
N MET A 1 13.29 -2.32 -18.46
CA MET A 1 13.64 -1.73 -17.15
C MET A 1 12.38 -1.65 -16.31
N THR A 2 12.45 -1.97 -15.02
CA THR A 2 11.32 -1.90 -14.10
C THR A 2 10.86 -0.46 -13.93
N PHE A 3 9.55 -0.21 -13.81
CA PHE A 3 9.00 1.13 -13.59
C PHE A 3 9.60 1.77 -12.32
N LYS A 4 10.04 3.03 -12.41
CA LYS A 4 10.65 3.77 -11.30
C LYS A 4 9.57 4.55 -10.54
N ILE A 5 9.19 4.03 -9.37
CA ILE A 5 8.29 4.70 -8.43
C ILE A 5 8.99 5.93 -7.83
N LYS A 6 8.32 7.09 -7.85
CA LYS A 6 8.83 8.34 -7.27
C LYS A 6 7.80 8.92 -6.29
N PHE A 7 8.24 9.16 -5.08
CA PHE A 7 7.42 9.77 -4.04
C PHE A 7 7.48 11.30 -4.14
N GLY A 8 6.32 11.95 -4.06
CA GLY A 8 6.18 13.39 -3.82
C GLY A 8 6.06 13.69 -2.33
N THR A 9 5.50 14.84 -1.99
CA THR A 9 5.29 15.27 -0.59
C THR A 9 4.31 14.37 0.17
N ASP A 10 3.25 13.93 -0.50
CA ASP A 10 2.15 13.16 0.12
C ASP A 10 2.06 11.74 -0.45
N GLY A 11 3.21 11.10 -0.65
CA GLY A 11 3.27 9.74 -1.16
C GLY A 11 3.48 9.66 -2.69
N TRP A 12 3.19 8.49 -3.24
CA TRP A 12 3.31 8.22 -4.67
C TRP A 12 1.96 8.37 -5.36
N ARG A 13 1.96 9.01 -6.53
CA ARG A 13 0.81 9.18 -7.42
C ARG A 13 1.17 8.63 -8.80
N GLY A 14 0.20 8.05 -9.49
CA GLY A 14 0.38 7.57 -10.86
C GLY A 14 -0.95 7.36 -11.56
N VAL A 15 -0.91 7.24 -12.89
CA VAL A 15 -2.08 6.95 -13.73
C VAL A 15 -2.48 5.48 -13.57
N ILE A 16 -3.75 5.21 -13.26
CA ILE A 16 -4.28 3.84 -13.12
C ILE A 16 -4.06 3.06 -14.41
N ALA A 17 -3.64 1.79 -14.27
CA ALA A 17 -3.32 0.85 -15.35
C ALA A 17 -2.08 1.16 -16.20
N GLU A 18 -1.46 2.34 -16.05
CA GLU A 18 -0.17 2.66 -16.68
C GLU A 18 0.96 2.62 -15.64
N GLU A 19 0.84 3.42 -14.59
CA GLU A 19 1.84 3.56 -13.54
C GLU A 19 1.33 2.95 -12.23
N TYR A 20 0.07 3.23 -11.88
CA TYR A 20 -0.61 2.72 -10.70
C TYR A 20 -1.23 1.36 -11.01
N THR A 21 -0.36 0.34 -11.04
CA THR A 21 -0.69 -1.06 -11.29
C THR A 21 -0.59 -1.87 -10.00
N PHE A 22 -1.21 -3.06 -9.96
CA PHE A 22 -1.11 -3.95 -8.80
C PHE A 22 0.34 -4.27 -8.43
N ASP A 23 1.19 -4.52 -9.43
CA ASP A 23 2.61 -4.82 -9.20
C ASP A 23 3.36 -3.64 -8.57
N ASN A 24 3.11 -2.42 -9.05
CA ASN A 24 3.76 -1.23 -8.50
C ASN A 24 3.23 -0.88 -7.10
N VAL A 25 1.94 -1.06 -6.85
CA VAL A 25 1.34 -0.89 -5.52
C VAL A 25 1.90 -1.90 -4.52
N ARG A 26 2.05 -3.18 -4.91
CA ARG A 26 2.68 -4.21 -4.06
C ARG A 26 4.15 -3.91 -3.79
N ARG A 27 4.90 -3.45 -4.80
CA ARG A 27 6.30 -2.99 -4.61
C ARG A 27 6.39 -1.82 -3.63
N CYS A 28 5.46 -0.87 -3.73
CA CYS A 28 5.36 0.25 -2.79
C CYS A 28 5.06 -0.24 -1.36
N ALA A 29 4.07 -1.13 -1.20
CA ALA A 29 3.72 -1.73 0.10
C ALA A 29 4.88 -2.54 0.69
N GLN A 30 5.61 -3.31 -0.11
CA GLN A 30 6.77 -4.07 0.35
C GLN A 30 7.90 -3.14 0.82
N GLY A 31 8.13 -2.02 0.12
CA GLY A 31 9.09 -1.01 0.57
C GLY A 31 8.73 -0.43 1.94
N TYR A 32 7.45 -0.13 2.17
CA TYR A 32 6.96 0.32 3.47
C TYR A 32 7.08 -0.76 4.55
N ALA A 33 6.76 -2.02 4.23
CA ALA A 33 6.91 -3.15 5.14
C ALA A 33 8.37 -3.31 5.60
N SER A 34 9.31 -3.32 4.65
CA SER A 34 10.75 -3.43 4.94
C SER A 34 11.22 -2.27 5.82
N TYR A 35 10.84 -1.04 5.49
CA TYR A 35 11.15 0.13 6.33
C TYR A 35 10.63 -0.03 7.75
N MET A 36 9.37 -0.44 7.92
CA MET A 36 8.78 -0.63 9.26
C MET A 36 9.50 -1.71 10.07
N LEU A 37 9.91 -2.81 9.42
CA LEU A 37 10.71 -3.85 10.07
C LEU A 37 12.10 -3.34 10.48
N GLU A 38 12.78 -2.56 9.63
CA GLU A 38 14.06 -1.93 9.94
C GLU A 38 13.97 -0.95 11.10
N GLN A 39 12.83 -0.26 11.25
CA GLN A 39 12.55 0.60 12.41
C GLN A 39 12.15 -0.18 13.68
N GLY A 40 12.21 -1.52 13.67
CA GLY A 40 11.87 -2.35 14.82
C GLY A 40 10.37 -2.42 15.13
N ASN A 41 9.49 -2.10 14.16
CA ASN A 41 8.04 -2.10 14.34
C ASN A 41 7.38 -3.45 13.99
N ALA A 42 8.13 -4.54 13.99
CA ALA A 42 7.58 -5.88 13.73
C ALA A 42 6.38 -6.20 14.64
N GLY A 43 5.32 -6.76 14.06
CA GLY A 43 4.09 -7.12 14.77
C GLY A 43 3.18 -5.97 15.18
N LYS A 44 3.53 -4.71 14.90
CA LYS A 44 2.61 -3.58 15.10
C LYS A 44 1.40 -3.65 14.16
N TRP A 45 0.33 -2.99 14.58
CA TRP A 45 -0.84 -2.78 13.75
C TRP A 45 -0.62 -1.73 12.66
N ILE A 46 -1.22 -1.96 11.49
CA ILE A 46 -1.29 -1.02 10.37
C ILE A 46 -2.74 -0.97 9.90
N VAL A 47 -3.25 0.24 9.67
CA VAL A 47 -4.58 0.46 9.08
C VAL A 47 -4.40 0.83 7.62
N VAL A 48 -5.14 0.17 6.73
CA VAL A 48 -5.20 0.46 5.30
C VAL A 48 -6.61 0.95 4.99
N GLY A 49 -6.70 2.17 4.46
CA GLY A 49 -7.95 2.78 4.00
C GLY A 49 -7.90 3.08 2.51
N PHE A 50 -9.08 3.29 1.91
CA PHE A 50 -9.22 3.62 0.50
C PHE A 50 -10.41 4.55 0.25
N ASP A 51 -10.47 5.17 -0.93
CA ASP A 51 -11.55 6.07 -1.34
C ASP A 51 -12.36 5.51 -2.52
N MET A 52 -13.24 6.34 -3.10
CA MET A 52 -14.13 5.93 -4.19
C MET A 52 -13.49 5.93 -5.59
N ARG A 53 -12.16 6.09 -5.73
CA ARG A 53 -11.54 5.98 -7.06
C ARG A 53 -11.65 4.54 -7.59
N PHE A 54 -11.63 4.44 -8.91
CA PHE A 54 -11.78 3.16 -9.60
C PHE A 54 -10.73 2.14 -9.13
N GLY A 55 -11.19 0.99 -8.66
CA GLY A 55 -10.32 -0.10 -8.21
C GLY A 55 -9.62 0.12 -6.86
N SER A 56 -9.87 1.23 -6.16
CA SER A 56 -9.23 1.58 -4.88
C SER A 56 -9.36 0.47 -3.84
N GLU A 57 -10.53 -0.17 -3.72
CA GLU A 57 -10.75 -1.30 -2.81
C GLU A 57 -9.78 -2.48 -3.07
N ASN A 58 -9.55 -2.79 -4.35
CA ASN A 58 -8.72 -3.92 -4.76
C ASN A 58 -7.23 -3.59 -4.58
N PHE A 59 -6.83 -2.35 -4.86
CA PHE A 59 -5.48 -1.89 -4.57
C PHE A 59 -5.19 -1.90 -3.07
N ALA A 60 -6.14 -1.46 -2.24
CA ALA A 60 -6.01 -1.49 -0.79
C ALA A 60 -5.93 -2.91 -0.24
N ALA A 61 -6.74 -3.84 -0.76
CA ALA A 61 -6.62 -5.26 -0.44
C ALA A 61 -5.23 -5.81 -0.79
N SER A 62 -4.68 -5.45 -1.96
CA SER A 62 -3.32 -5.87 -2.37
C SER A 62 -2.22 -5.30 -1.47
N VAL A 63 -2.38 -4.07 -0.96
CA VAL A 63 -1.48 -3.50 0.05
C VAL A 63 -1.58 -4.31 1.34
N ALA A 64 -2.81 -4.57 1.80
CA ALA A 64 -3.06 -5.31 3.04
C ALA A 64 -2.47 -6.72 3.00
N GLU A 65 -2.59 -7.43 1.88
CA GLU A 65 -1.99 -8.76 1.65
C GLU A 65 -0.47 -8.74 1.83
N VAL A 66 0.21 -7.77 1.21
CA VAL A 66 1.68 -7.65 1.31
C VAL A 66 2.09 -7.37 2.75
N LEU A 67 1.42 -6.45 3.43
CA LEU A 67 1.73 -6.10 4.82
C LEU A 67 1.47 -7.29 5.76
N ALA A 68 0.34 -7.99 5.61
CA ALA A 68 0.04 -9.18 6.40
C ALA A 68 1.04 -10.30 6.15
N GLY A 69 1.47 -10.49 4.89
CA GLY A 69 2.51 -11.45 4.52
C GLY A 69 3.89 -11.16 5.15
N ASN A 70 4.16 -9.90 5.52
CA ASN A 70 5.36 -9.50 6.26
C ASN A 70 5.18 -9.58 7.79
N GLY A 71 4.05 -10.14 8.29
CA GLY A 71 3.81 -10.39 9.71
C GLY A 71 3.23 -9.21 10.50
N PHE A 72 2.70 -8.18 9.82
CA PHE A 72 2.00 -7.08 10.49
C PHE A 72 0.54 -7.44 10.80
N LYS A 73 -0.03 -6.83 11.85
CA LYS A 73 -1.46 -6.94 12.13
C LYS A 73 -2.21 -5.88 11.29
N VAL A 74 -2.79 -6.29 10.18
CA VAL A 74 -3.41 -5.35 9.24
C VAL A 74 -4.91 -5.25 9.43
N TYR A 75 -5.41 -4.02 9.49
CA TYR A 75 -6.83 -3.70 9.46
C TYR A 75 -7.15 -2.97 8.15
N LEU A 76 -7.99 -3.56 7.32
CA LEU A 76 -8.51 -2.93 6.10
C LEU A 76 -9.90 -2.35 6.40
N THR A 77 -10.17 -1.11 6.00
CA THR A 77 -11.50 -0.52 6.14
C THR A 77 -12.54 -1.31 5.33
N ASP A 78 -13.75 -1.42 5.85
CA ASP A 78 -14.88 -2.12 5.23
C ASP A 78 -15.51 -1.31 4.08
N SER A 79 -15.36 0.01 4.10
CA SER A 79 -15.82 0.90 3.03
C SER A 79 -14.84 2.03 2.73
N ALA A 80 -15.15 2.81 1.68
CA ALA A 80 -14.44 4.04 1.38
C ALA A 80 -14.44 4.97 2.61
N THR A 81 -13.26 5.45 3.02
CA THR A 81 -13.03 6.17 4.28
C THR A 81 -12.21 7.44 4.00
N PRO A 82 -12.63 8.63 4.47
CA PRO A 82 -11.83 9.86 4.38
C PRO A 82 -10.48 9.73 5.11
N THR A 83 -9.44 10.37 4.57
CA THR A 83 -8.14 10.55 5.25
C THR A 83 -8.28 11.49 6.44
#